data_AF-A0A8S4B9F1-F1
#
_entry.id   AF-A0A8S4B9F1-F1
#
_cell.length_a   1.000
_cell.length_b   1.000
_cell.length_c   1.000
_cell.angle_alpha   90.00
_cell.angle_beta   90.00
_cell.angle_gamma   90.00
#
_symmetry.space_group_name_H-M   'P 1'
#
loop_
_entity.id
_entity.type
_entity.pdbx_description
1 polymer ?
#
loop_
_entity_poly.entity_id
_entity_poly.type
_entity_poly.pdbx_seq_one_letter_code
_entity_poly.pdbx_strand_id
1 'polypeptide(L)'
;MLEKERQAMRKETQGHHEKINQGIDTVTHRVTELEHTLTEPPFPDGFVLSFPMRTDYMYGLVRKEITEMYAFTACAWLKAKEGGIGTPFSYSVPGQPNELVLLQGVHNPVELLINDKVAQLPLTLPQDEWQHICVSWTLRDGVWKAYQGGKMKGKGEGLAAWHPIKPGGVLILGQEQDTLGGRFDASQALVGELSQFNLWDRVLKSAEVAALADCNSSALGNIAPWTDHDVDVYGGATKESLDPCHAAQRSSPTNPKQ
;
A
#
# COMPACT_ATOMS: atom_id res chain seq x y z
N MET A 1 -11.64 0.68 72.13
CA MET A 1 -12.36 0.66 70.85
C MET A 1 -11.55 1.41 69.79
N LEU A 2 -11.24 2.68 70.04
CA LEU A 2 -10.38 3.56 69.21
C LEU A 2 -9.03 2.99 68.74
N GLU A 3 -8.34 2.22 69.58
CA GLU A 3 -7.01 1.69 69.21
C GLU A 3 -7.10 0.56 68.17
N LYS A 4 -8.18 -0.22 68.20
CA LYS A 4 -8.47 -1.22 67.17
C LYS A 4 -8.84 -0.56 65.84
N GLU A 5 -9.57 0.55 65.87
CA GLU A 5 -9.90 1.35 64.68
C GLU A 5 -8.64 1.95 64.04
N ARG A 6 -7.71 2.43 64.87
CA ARG A 6 -6.41 2.96 64.40
C ARG A 6 -5.53 1.89 63.75
N GLN A 7 -5.55 0.67 64.27
CA GLN A 7 -4.85 -0.47 63.66
C GLN A 7 -5.51 -0.91 62.34
N ALA A 8 -6.85 -0.92 62.28
CA ALA A 8 -7.59 -1.22 61.05
C ALA A 8 -7.28 -0.20 59.94
N MET A 9 -7.29 1.09 60.26
CA MET A 9 -6.93 2.18 59.34
C MET A 9 -5.50 2.05 58.79
N ARG A 10 -4.53 1.64 59.62
CA ARG A 10 -3.15 1.41 59.17
C ARG A 10 -3.04 0.24 58.20
N LYS A 11 -3.76 -0.85 58.48
CA LYS A 11 -3.80 -2.04 57.64
C LYS A 11 -4.46 -1.75 56.29
N GLU A 12 -5.49 -0.92 56.29
CA GLU A 12 -6.17 -0.44 55.07
C GLU A 12 -5.25 0.46 54.23
N THR A 13 -4.52 1.38 54.88
CA THR A 13 -3.53 2.25 54.21
C THR A 13 -2.40 1.43 53.59
N GLN A 14 -1.94 0.40 54.28
CA GLN A 14 -0.90 -0.51 53.79
C GLN A 14 -1.38 -1.31 52.57
N GLY A 15 -2.60 -1.84 52.60
CA GLY A 15 -3.20 -2.52 51.45
C GLY A 15 -3.44 -1.58 50.26
N HIS A 16 -3.69 -0.29 50.52
CA HIS A 16 -3.79 0.72 49.47
C HIS A 16 -2.43 0.98 48.80
N HIS A 17 -1.35 1.03 49.59
CA HIS A 17 0.02 1.17 49.08
C HIS A 17 0.44 -0.02 48.20
N GLU A 18 0.09 -1.24 48.62
CA GLU A 18 0.37 -2.45 47.84
C GLU A 18 -0.33 -2.43 46.47
N LYS A 19 -1.59 -1.97 46.42
CA LYS A 19 -2.32 -1.80 45.15
C LYS A 19 -1.69 -0.76 44.24
N ILE A 20 -1.21 0.35 44.80
CA ILE A 20 -0.51 1.39 44.02
C ILE A 20 0.77 0.81 43.41
N ASN A 21 1.57 0.10 44.20
CA ASN A 21 2.81 -0.51 43.71
C ASN A 21 2.54 -1.53 42.60
N GLN A 22 1.52 -2.38 42.73
CA GLN A 22 1.10 -3.28 41.66
C GLN A 22 0.67 -2.55 40.38
N GLY A 23 -0.02 -1.42 40.52
CA GLY A 23 -0.38 -0.55 39.40
C GLY A 23 0.85 0.04 38.70
N ILE A 24 1.85 0.49 39.47
CA ILE A 24 3.11 1.01 38.94
C ILE A 24 3.90 -0.08 38.21
N ASP A 25 3.98 -1.29 38.77
CA ASP A 25 4.66 -2.42 38.13
C ASP A 25 4.00 -2.77 36.79
N THR A 26 2.66 -2.75 36.74
CA THR A 26 1.88 -2.99 35.52
C THR A 26 2.15 -1.92 34.47
N VAL A 27 2.18 -0.64 34.86
CA VAL A 27 2.47 0.47 33.94
C VAL A 27 3.92 0.39 33.46
N THR A 28 4.87 0.10 34.33
CA THR A 28 6.30 -0.05 33.98
C THR A 28 6.48 -1.18 32.97
N HIS A 29 5.81 -2.33 33.17
CA HIS A 29 5.81 -3.41 32.19
C HIS A 29 5.26 -2.97 30.82
N ARG A 30 4.15 -2.21 30.78
CA ARG A 30 3.59 -1.67 29.52
C ARG A 30 4.52 -0.65 28.86
N VAL A 31 5.25 0.14 29.64
CA VAL A 31 6.28 1.06 29.12
C VAL A 31 7.44 0.27 28.55
N THR A 32 7.92 -0.79 29.21
CA THR A 32 8.97 -1.66 28.67
C THR A 32 8.54 -2.41 27.40
N GLU A 33 7.26 -2.77 27.27
CA GLU A 33 6.68 -3.33 26.04
C GLU A 33 6.59 -2.27 24.91
N LEU A 34 6.25 -1.03 25.25
CA LEU A 34 6.34 0.14 24.36
C LEU A 34 7.79 0.50 24.01
N GLU A 35 8.76 0.25 24.88
CA GLU A 35 10.19 0.43 24.61
C GLU A 35 10.76 -0.73 23.78
N HIS A 36 10.23 -1.94 23.92
CA HIS A 36 10.60 -3.08 23.08
C HIS A 36 10.14 -2.87 21.63
N THR A 37 8.97 -2.27 21.41
CA THR A 37 8.54 -1.76 20.07
C THR A 37 9.41 -0.60 19.56
N LEU A 38 10.19 0.05 20.42
CA LEU A 38 11.21 1.03 20.05
C LEU A 38 12.59 0.41 19.74
N THR A 39 12.76 -0.91 19.91
CA THR A 39 13.99 -1.67 19.58
C THR A 39 13.83 -2.65 18.41
N GLU A 40 12.73 -2.58 17.66
CA GLU A 40 12.59 -3.32 16.42
C GLU A 40 13.60 -2.80 15.36
N PRO A 41 14.21 -3.69 14.54
CA PRO A 41 15.11 -3.27 13.49
C PRO A 41 14.41 -2.24 12.57
N PRO A 42 15.06 -1.13 12.20
CA PRO A 42 14.39 0.02 11.61
C PRO A 42 14.19 -0.18 10.11
N PHE A 43 13.18 -0.93 9.71
CA PHE A 43 12.66 -0.95 8.33
C PHE A 43 11.33 -1.70 8.33
N PRO A 44 10.24 -1.20 7.72
CA PRO A 44 8.96 -1.88 7.82
C PRO A 44 9.07 -3.24 7.15
N ASP A 45 8.55 -4.27 7.80
CA ASP A 45 8.41 -5.62 7.26
C ASP A 45 7.85 -5.57 5.84
N GLY A 46 8.72 -5.77 4.86
CA GLY A 46 8.31 -5.93 3.47
C GLY A 46 7.51 -7.23 3.35
N PHE A 47 6.29 -7.13 2.82
CA PHE A 47 5.48 -8.30 2.47
C PHE A 47 5.06 -8.26 1.01
N VAL A 48 4.78 -9.44 0.47
CA VAL A 48 4.25 -9.68 -0.86
C VAL A 48 2.83 -10.19 -0.74
N LEU A 49 1.94 -9.59 -1.52
CA LEU A 49 0.62 -10.13 -1.78
C LEU A 49 0.67 -11.04 -2.99
N SER A 50 0.11 -12.25 -2.87
CA SER A 50 0.02 -13.19 -4.00
C SER A 50 -1.42 -13.45 -4.41
N PHE A 51 -1.66 -13.34 -5.72
CA PHE A 51 -2.92 -13.61 -6.40
C PHE A 51 -2.68 -14.72 -7.43
N PRO A 52 -2.84 -16.00 -7.03
CA PRO A 52 -2.38 -17.14 -7.83
C PRO A 52 -3.23 -17.41 -9.08
N MET A 53 -4.47 -16.91 -9.14
CA MET A 53 -5.40 -17.15 -10.23
C MET A 53 -6.45 -16.04 -10.32
N ARG A 54 -7.11 -15.94 -11.47
CA ARG A 54 -8.23 -15.02 -11.69
C ARG A 54 -9.44 -15.45 -10.85
N THR A 55 -9.89 -14.57 -9.97
CA THR A 55 -11.11 -14.74 -9.18
C THR A 55 -11.78 -13.38 -9.03
N ASP A 56 -13.05 -13.39 -8.67
CA ASP A 56 -13.85 -12.20 -8.32
C ASP A 56 -13.93 -12.00 -6.79
N TYR A 57 -13.05 -12.66 -6.01
CA TYR A 57 -13.11 -12.62 -4.55
C TYR A 57 -11.75 -12.52 -3.83
N MET A 58 -10.61 -12.72 -4.50
CA MET A 58 -9.27 -12.51 -3.91
C MET A 58 -8.85 -11.05 -4.03
N TYR A 59 -8.66 -10.36 -2.91
CA TYR A 59 -8.26 -8.95 -2.93
C TYR A 59 -7.52 -8.54 -1.66
N GLY A 60 -6.74 -7.47 -1.77
CA GLY A 60 -6.21 -6.73 -0.63
C GLY A 60 -7.05 -5.49 -0.35
N LEU A 61 -7.28 -5.16 0.93
CA LEU A 61 -7.97 -3.95 1.36
C LEU A 61 -6.98 -3.03 2.06
N VAL A 62 -6.85 -1.79 1.59
CA VAL A 62 -6.07 -0.76 2.27
C VAL A 62 -6.96 -0.08 3.31
N ARG A 63 -6.57 -0.13 4.59
CA ARG A 63 -7.38 0.36 5.72
C ARG A 63 -7.37 1.88 5.90
N LYS A 64 -6.44 2.57 5.23
CA LYS A 64 -6.34 4.02 5.31
C LYS A 64 -7.55 4.71 4.66
N GLU A 65 -8.08 5.71 5.36
CA GLU A 65 -9.04 6.63 4.78
C GLU A 65 -8.33 7.51 3.75
N ILE A 66 -8.79 7.46 2.51
CA ILE A 66 -8.23 8.25 1.41
C ILE A 66 -8.83 9.66 1.49
N THR A 67 -7.96 10.66 1.65
CA THR A 67 -8.34 12.07 1.63
C THR A 67 -8.42 12.60 0.21
N GLU A 68 -8.98 13.81 0.05
CA GLU A 68 -9.05 14.47 -1.24
C GLU A 68 -7.63 14.73 -1.79
N MET A 69 -7.41 14.44 -3.08
CA MET A 69 -6.11 14.64 -3.71
C MET A 69 -6.22 15.51 -4.96
N TYR A 70 -5.40 16.56 -5.01
CA TYR A 70 -5.23 17.44 -6.17
C TYR A 70 -4.05 17.03 -7.06
N ALA A 71 -3.24 16.10 -6.58
CA ALA A 71 -2.20 15.41 -7.32
C ALA A 71 -1.95 14.09 -6.61
N PHE A 72 -1.36 13.11 -7.29
CA PHE A 72 -0.88 11.92 -6.60
C PHE A 72 0.35 11.34 -7.27
N THR A 73 1.02 10.46 -6.53
CA THR A 73 1.91 9.44 -7.08
C THR A 73 1.55 8.10 -6.44
N ALA A 74 1.34 7.07 -7.24
CA ALA A 74 1.17 5.69 -6.79
C ALA A 74 2.37 4.89 -7.30
N CYS A 75 3.05 4.16 -6.42
CA CYS A 75 4.15 3.27 -6.76
C CYS A 75 3.89 1.87 -6.24
N ALA A 76 4.30 0.85 -6.98
CA ALA A 76 4.27 -0.54 -6.54
C ALA A 76 5.33 -1.37 -7.27
N TRP A 77 5.80 -2.43 -6.62
CA TRP A 77 6.44 -3.55 -7.28
C TRP A 77 5.37 -4.53 -7.74
N LEU A 78 5.45 -4.94 -9.01
CA LEU A 78 4.52 -5.89 -9.62
C LEU A 78 5.29 -6.99 -10.34
N LYS A 79 4.81 -8.23 -10.22
CA LYS A 79 5.27 -9.35 -11.02
C LYS A 79 4.05 -10.07 -11.60
N ALA A 80 3.82 -9.87 -12.89
CA ALA A 80 2.72 -10.50 -13.61
C ALA A 80 3.02 -11.97 -13.86
N LYS A 81 2.02 -12.85 -13.83
CA LYS A 81 2.17 -14.25 -14.28
C LYS A 81 1.59 -14.42 -15.69
N GLU A 82 0.31 -14.75 -15.83
CA GLU A 82 -0.34 -15.01 -17.12
C GLU A 82 -1.42 -13.98 -17.49
N GLY A 83 -1.48 -13.61 -18.77
CA GLY A 83 -2.58 -12.80 -19.32
C GLY A 83 -2.52 -11.28 -19.05
N GLY A 84 -1.36 -10.74 -18.66
CA GLY A 84 -1.19 -9.34 -18.27
C GLY A 84 -1.34 -9.12 -16.77
N ILE A 85 -1.26 -7.88 -16.29
CA ILE A 85 -1.38 -7.57 -14.85
C ILE A 85 -2.82 -7.53 -14.33
N GLY A 86 -3.86 -7.53 -15.16
CA GLY A 86 -5.22 -7.27 -14.67
C GLY A 86 -5.26 -5.91 -13.96
N THR A 87 -5.85 -5.85 -12.76
CA THR A 87 -5.99 -4.60 -12.00
C THR A 87 -5.17 -4.63 -10.70
N PRO A 88 -3.91 -4.12 -10.70
CA PRO A 88 -3.11 -4.01 -9.48
C PRO A 88 -3.79 -3.24 -8.36
N PHE A 89 -4.47 -2.13 -8.68
CA PHE A 89 -5.24 -1.37 -7.71
C PHE A 89 -6.41 -0.64 -8.35
N SER A 90 -7.47 -0.48 -7.57
CA SER A 90 -8.63 0.34 -7.89
C SER A 90 -9.08 1.10 -6.65
N TYR A 91 -9.55 2.33 -6.85
CA TYR A 91 -10.16 3.16 -5.83
C TYR A 91 -11.52 3.62 -6.33
N SER A 92 -12.55 3.32 -5.54
CA SER A 92 -13.94 3.65 -5.83
C SER A 92 -14.48 4.59 -4.76
N VAL A 93 -15.33 5.53 -5.17
CA VAL A 93 -16.12 6.38 -4.26
C VAL A 93 -17.62 6.21 -4.57
N PRO A 94 -18.52 6.59 -3.64
CA PRO A 94 -19.96 6.54 -3.90
C PRO A 94 -20.34 7.23 -5.23
N GLY A 95 -20.92 6.46 -6.15
CA GLY A 95 -21.37 6.95 -7.46
C GLY A 95 -20.27 7.09 -8.53
N GLN A 96 -19.01 6.73 -8.22
CA GLN A 96 -17.93 6.66 -9.21
C GLN A 96 -17.02 5.44 -8.91
N PRO A 97 -17.30 4.27 -9.51
CA PRO A 97 -16.46 3.06 -9.37
C PRO A 97 -15.01 3.28 -9.80
N ASN A 98 -14.81 4.06 -10.87
CA ASN A 98 -13.53 4.27 -11.53
C ASN A 98 -12.92 5.62 -11.16
N GLU A 99 -12.91 5.93 -9.87
CA GLU A 99 -12.36 7.19 -9.37
C GLU A 99 -10.85 7.26 -9.61
N LEU A 100 -10.14 6.15 -9.37
CA LEU A 100 -8.73 5.97 -9.74
C LEU A 100 -8.42 4.48 -9.92
N VAL A 101 -8.01 4.06 -11.12
CA VAL A 101 -7.70 2.64 -11.41
C VAL A 101 -6.44 2.52 -12.26
N LEU A 102 -5.58 1.55 -11.94
CA LEU A 102 -4.54 1.09 -12.86
C LEU A 102 -4.89 -0.33 -13.28
N LEU A 103 -5.05 -0.55 -14.58
CA LEU A 103 -5.35 -1.88 -15.11
C LEU A 103 -4.67 -2.17 -16.44
N GLN A 104 -4.57 -3.45 -16.77
CA GLN A 104 -4.16 -3.93 -18.08
C GLN A 104 -4.98 -5.16 -18.44
N GLY A 105 -5.89 -5.00 -19.41
CA GLY A 105 -6.58 -6.13 -20.02
C GLY A 105 -5.64 -7.02 -20.86
N VAL A 106 -6.11 -8.22 -21.21
CA VAL A 106 -5.35 -9.15 -22.05
C VAL A 106 -5.09 -8.51 -23.43
N HIS A 107 -3.81 -8.42 -23.83
CA HIS A 107 -3.34 -7.78 -25.08
C HIS A 107 -3.58 -6.27 -25.19
N ASN A 108 -4.00 -5.60 -24.12
CA ASN A 108 -4.17 -4.15 -24.07
C ASN A 108 -2.93 -3.45 -23.48
N PRO A 109 -2.70 -2.18 -23.82
CA PRO A 109 -1.74 -1.35 -23.09
C PRO A 109 -2.16 -1.22 -21.63
N VAL A 110 -1.23 -0.84 -20.76
CA VAL A 110 -1.56 -0.46 -19.38
C VAL A 110 -2.35 0.85 -19.41
N GLU A 111 -3.42 0.93 -18.66
CA GLU A 111 -4.33 2.07 -18.62
C GLU A 111 -4.40 2.65 -17.21
N LEU A 112 -4.33 3.99 -17.13
CA LEU A 112 -4.66 4.75 -15.94
C LEU A 112 -6.03 5.38 -16.15
N LEU A 113 -6.98 5.05 -15.28
CA LEU A 113 -8.31 5.63 -15.26
C LEU A 113 -8.41 6.61 -14.10
N ILE A 114 -8.98 7.77 -14.38
CA ILE A 114 -9.39 8.76 -13.37
C ILE A 114 -10.76 9.29 -13.77
N ASN A 115 -11.75 9.09 -12.91
CA ASN A 115 -13.14 9.49 -13.15
C ASN A 115 -13.63 9.03 -14.55
N ASP A 116 -13.51 7.72 -14.81
CA ASP A 116 -13.81 7.03 -16.09
C ASP A 116 -13.01 7.50 -17.32
N LYS A 117 -12.13 8.49 -17.20
CA LYS A 117 -11.28 8.92 -18.32
C LYS A 117 -10.02 8.08 -18.35
N VAL A 118 -9.61 7.69 -19.54
CA VAL A 118 -8.51 6.74 -19.77
C VAL A 118 -7.28 7.46 -20.31
N ALA A 119 -6.10 7.11 -19.79
CA ALA A 119 -4.82 7.36 -20.43
C ALA A 119 -4.06 6.05 -20.62
N GLN A 120 -3.61 5.79 -21.85
CA GLN A 120 -2.76 4.64 -22.16
C GLN A 120 -1.30 4.96 -21.80
N LEU A 121 -0.70 4.07 -21.01
CA LEU A 121 0.66 4.21 -20.51
C LEU A 121 1.62 3.34 -21.32
N PRO A 122 2.78 3.89 -21.74
CA PRO A 122 3.79 3.13 -22.48
C PRO A 122 4.66 2.30 -21.52
N LEU A 123 4.02 1.39 -20.77
CA LEU A 123 4.67 0.47 -19.84
C LEU A 123 4.77 -0.92 -20.46
N THR A 124 5.85 -1.64 -20.18
CA THR A 124 6.06 -3.01 -20.68
C THR A 124 6.29 -3.93 -19.50
N LEU A 125 5.35 -4.83 -19.24
CA LEU A 125 5.36 -5.69 -18.06
C LEU A 125 5.67 -7.13 -18.48
N PRO A 126 6.96 -7.53 -18.50
CA PRO A 126 7.32 -8.92 -18.75
C PRO A 126 6.71 -9.86 -17.72
N GLN A 127 6.39 -11.08 -18.16
CA GLN A 127 5.88 -12.14 -17.29
C GLN A 127 7.00 -12.64 -16.38
N ASP A 128 6.63 -13.02 -15.16
CA ASP A 128 7.50 -13.57 -14.12
C ASP A 128 8.72 -12.72 -13.74
N GLU A 129 8.68 -11.42 -14.04
CA GLU A 129 9.71 -10.47 -13.69
C GLU A 129 9.16 -9.35 -12.81
N TRP A 130 9.87 -9.05 -11.72
CA TRP A 130 9.56 -7.90 -10.87
C TRP A 130 9.83 -6.59 -11.60
N GLN A 131 8.82 -5.73 -11.65
CA GLN A 131 8.89 -4.40 -12.23
C GLN A 131 8.40 -3.38 -11.20
N HIS A 132 9.23 -2.39 -10.90
CA HIS A 132 8.82 -1.22 -10.15
C HIS A 132 8.11 -0.24 -11.07
N ILE A 133 6.84 0.05 -10.80
CA ILE A 133 6.00 0.96 -11.56
C ILE A 133 5.57 2.12 -10.68
N CYS A 134 5.65 3.34 -11.21
CA CYS A 134 4.99 4.48 -10.61
C CYS A 134 4.18 5.25 -11.65
N VAL A 135 3.01 5.73 -11.23
CA VAL A 135 2.20 6.67 -11.99
C VAL A 135 1.94 7.91 -11.15
N SER A 136 2.01 9.08 -11.76
CA SER A 136 1.63 10.34 -11.10
C SER A 136 0.68 11.13 -11.98
N TRP A 137 -0.13 11.95 -11.34
CA TRP A 137 -1.13 12.78 -12.00
C TRP A 137 -1.34 14.10 -11.25
N THR A 138 -1.75 15.16 -11.95
CA THR A 138 -2.11 16.46 -11.37
C THR A 138 -3.46 16.97 -11.86
N LEU A 139 -4.24 17.57 -10.95
CA LEU A 139 -5.51 18.23 -11.23
C LEU A 139 -5.41 19.27 -12.35
N ARG A 140 -4.39 20.13 -12.25
CA ARG A 140 -4.15 21.15 -13.26
C ARG A 140 -3.71 20.46 -14.56
N ASP A 141 -4.46 20.74 -15.62
CA ASP A 141 -4.27 20.24 -16.98
C ASP A 141 -4.30 18.71 -17.14
N GLY A 142 -4.57 17.94 -16.07
CA GLY A 142 -4.64 16.48 -16.13
C GLY A 142 -3.32 15.82 -16.51
N VAL A 143 -2.18 16.42 -16.13
CA VAL A 143 -0.86 15.94 -16.50
C VAL A 143 -0.56 14.63 -15.79
N TRP A 144 -0.25 13.58 -16.54
CA TRP A 144 0.18 12.30 -16.01
C TRP A 144 1.59 11.94 -16.45
N LYS A 145 2.28 11.13 -15.63
CA LYS A 145 3.61 10.57 -15.93
C LYS A 145 3.65 9.12 -15.50
N ALA A 146 4.23 8.27 -16.33
CA ALA A 146 4.43 6.86 -16.05
C ALA A 146 5.93 6.54 -15.97
N TYR A 147 6.32 5.78 -14.96
CA TYR A 147 7.69 5.38 -14.68
C TYR A 147 7.76 3.86 -14.55
N GLN A 148 8.88 3.29 -15.03
CA GLN A 148 9.19 1.88 -14.88
C GLN A 148 10.68 1.71 -14.59
N GLY A 149 11.01 0.92 -13.56
CA GLY A 149 12.39 0.73 -13.11
C GLY A 149 13.10 2.05 -12.81
N GLY A 150 12.38 2.99 -12.17
CA GLY A 150 12.90 4.30 -11.78
C GLY A 150 12.98 5.34 -12.91
N LYS A 151 12.72 4.96 -14.17
CA LYS A 151 12.85 5.82 -15.35
C LYS A 151 11.48 6.20 -15.91
N MET A 152 11.31 7.47 -16.29
CA MET A 152 10.10 7.94 -16.96
C MET A 152 10.00 7.27 -18.35
N LYS A 153 8.86 6.63 -18.61
CA LYS A 153 8.55 5.97 -19.88
C LYS A 153 7.59 6.79 -20.74
N GLY A 154 6.72 7.57 -20.10
CA GLY A 154 5.72 8.37 -20.80
C GLY A 154 5.19 9.51 -19.95
N LYS A 155 4.58 10.47 -20.64
CA LYS A 155 3.82 11.56 -20.06
C LYS A 155 2.71 11.97 -21.01
N GLY A 156 1.67 12.58 -20.47
CA GLY A 156 0.59 13.19 -21.25
C GLY A 156 -0.19 14.19 -20.40
N GLU A 157 -1.27 14.70 -20.96
CA GLU A 157 -2.14 15.70 -20.35
C GLU A 157 -3.61 15.45 -20.72
N GLY A 158 -4.54 16.21 -20.13
CA GLY A 158 -5.98 16.12 -20.38
C GLY A 158 -6.71 15.00 -19.65
N LEU A 159 -6.01 14.13 -18.93
CA LEU A 159 -6.61 13.07 -18.14
C LEU A 159 -7.36 13.69 -16.95
N ALA A 160 -8.69 13.65 -16.94
CA ALA A 160 -9.51 14.15 -15.84
C ALA A 160 -9.14 15.54 -15.29
N ALA A 161 -8.69 16.46 -16.17
CA ALA A 161 -8.33 17.80 -15.76
C ALA A 161 -9.45 18.47 -14.95
N TRP A 162 -9.08 19.14 -13.86
CA TRP A 162 -9.99 19.86 -12.94
C TRP A 162 -10.91 18.96 -12.09
N HIS A 163 -10.70 17.65 -12.08
CA HIS A 163 -11.43 16.71 -11.20
C HIS A 163 -10.56 16.30 -10.01
N PRO A 164 -10.79 16.82 -8.78
CA PRO A 164 -10.04 16.34 -7.63
C PRO A 164 -10.40 14.88 -7.35
N ILE A 165 -9.42 14.06 -6.96
CA ILE A 165 -9.71 12.69 -6.51
C ILE A 165 -10.50 12.79 -5.22
N LYS A 166 -11.72 12.28 -5.24
CA LYS A 166 -12.68 12.40 -4.14
C LYS A 166 -12.23 11.59 -2.91
N PRO A 167 -12.48 12.10 -1.69
CA PRO A 167 -12.21 11.37 -0.45
C PRO A 167 -13.26 10.30 -0.15
N GLY A 168 -13.00 9.49 0.89
CA GLY A 168 -14.01 8.65 1.53
C GLY A 168 -14.42 7.40 0.75
N GLY A 169 -13.58 6.99 -0.20
CA GLY A 169 -13.74 5.77 -0.98
C GLY A 169 -13.08 4.54 -0.37
N VAL A 170 -13.03 3.47 -1.16
CA VAL A 170 -12.40 2.20 -0.82
C VAL A 170 -11.29 1.88 -1.81
N LEU A 171 -10.07 1.69 -1.30
CA LEU A 171 -8.90 1.31 -2.07
C LEU A 171 -8.67 -0.20 -1.96
N ILE A 172 -8.78 -0.87 -3.11
CA ILE A 172 -8.64 -2.32 -3.27
C ILE A 172 -7.40 -2.62 -4.10
N LEU A 173 -6.68 -3.68 -3.71
CA LEU A 173 -5.55 -4.24 -4.44
C LEU A 173 -5.96 -5.55 -5.10
N GLY A 174 -5.60 -5.71 -6.37
CA GLY A 174 -5.79 -6.94 -7.14
C GLY A 174 -7.15 -7.10 -7.85
N GLN A 175 -8.08 -6.15 -7.69
CA GLN A 175 -9.41 -6.19 -8.31
C GLN A 175 -9.82 -4.82 -8.87
N GLU A 176 -10.65 -4.86 -9.91
CA GLU A 176 -11.40 -3.71 -10.41
C GLU A 176 -12.77 -3.65 -9.70
N GLN A 177 -13.27 -2.44 -9.41
CA GLN A 177 -14.48 -2.22 -8.62
C GLN A 177 -15.63 -1.69 -9.50
N ASP A 178 -16.68 -2.48 -9.75
CA ASP A 178 -17.93 -1.96 -10.36
C ASP A 178 -18.83 -1.24 -9.33
N THR A 179 -18.60 -1.47 -8.05
CA THR A 179 -19.27 -0.79 -6.93
C THR A 179 -18.28 -0.54 -5.80
N LEU A 180 -18.66 0.33 -4.86
CA LEU A 180 -17.85 0.64 -3.69
C LEU A 180 -17.45 -0.63 -2.93
N GLY A 181 -16.18 -1.01 -3.02
CA GLY A 181 -15.60 -2.17 -2.35
C GLY A 181 -16.06 -3.54 -2.87
N GLY A 182 -16.64 -3.66 -4.06
CA GLY A 182 -17.16 -4.95 -4.53
C GLY A 182 -17.65 -5.00 -5.97
N ARG A 183 -18.35 -6.09 -6.30
CA ARG A 183 -18.72 -6.49 -7.68
C ARG A 183 -17.50 -6.55 -8.58
N PHE A 184 -16.58 -7.42 -8.21
CA PHE A 184 -15.37 -7.63 -8.99
C PHE A 184 -15.67 -8.54 -10.19
N ASP A 185 -14.96 -8.34 -11.29
CA ASP A 185 -14.94 -9.26 -12.43
C ASP A 185 -13.60 -10.03 -12.43
N ALA A 186 -13.68 -11.35 -12.34
CA ALA A 186 -12.53 -12.24 -12.41
C ALA A 186 -11.69 -12.03 -13.68
N SER A 187 -12.30 -11.60 -14.80
CA SER A 187 -11.59 -11.34 -16.04
C SER A 187 -10.58 -10.18 -15.90
N GLN A 188 -10.85 -9.22 -15.01
CA GLN A 188 -10.03 -8.04 -14.75
C GLN A 188 -9.09 -8.20 -13.54
N ALA A 189 -9.20 -9.28 -12.78
CA ALA A 189 -8.38 -9.53 -11.59
C ALA A 189 -6.87 -9.60 -11.90
N LEU A 190 -6.04 -9.14 -10.96
CA LEU A 190 -4.60 -9.34 -10.99
C LEU A 190 -4.27 -10.83 -10.84
N VAL A 191 -3.34 -11.31 -11.68
CA VAL A 191 -2.69 -12.62 -11.50
C VAL A 191 -1.20 -12.40 -11.38
N GLY A 192 -0.66 -12.61 -10.19
CA GLY A 192 0.73 -12.32 -9.91
C GLY A 192 0.99 -11.91 -8.47
N GLU A 193 2.07 -11.17 -8.29
CA GLU A 193 2.56 -10.72 -6.99
C GLU A 193 2.64 -9.19 -6.97
N LEU A 194 2.29 -8.60 -5.83
CA LEU A 194 2.30 -7.15 -5.60
C LEU A 194 2.99 -6.85 -4.27
N SER A 195 3.85 -5.83 -4.24
CA SER A 195 4.52 -5.40 -3.00
C SER A 195 4.86 -3.91 -3.03
N GLN A 196 5.13 -3.35 -1.85
CA GLN A 196 5.50 -1.95 -1.62
C GLN A 196 4.56 -0.95 -2.30
N PHE A 197 3.25 -1.24 -2.31
CA PHE A 197 2.28 -0.27 -2.80
C PHE A 197 2.25 0.95 -1.87
N ASN A 198 2.55 2.11 -2.42
CA ASN A 198 2.53 3.37 -1.70
C ASN A 198 1.82 4.45 -2.51
N LEU A 199 1.03 5.29 -1.83
CA LEU A 199 0.29 6.40 -2.40
C LEU A 199 0.64 7.71 -1.68
N TRP A 200 0.96 8.73 -2.46
CA TRP A 200 1.22 10.10 -2.01
C TRP A 200 0.23 11.08 -2.67
N ASP A 201 -0.12 12.17 -1.99
CA ASP A 201 -0.94 13.28 -2.50
C ASP A 201 -0.16 14.36 -3.27
N ARG A 202 1.05 13.99 -3.72
CA ARG A 202 1.95 14.87 -4.45
C ARG A 202 2.64 14.13 -5.58
N VAL A 203 3.18 14.90 -6.53
CA VAL A 203 4.06 14.36 -7.57
C VAL A 203 5.46 14.16 -6.97
N LEU A 204 5.94 12.92 -6.96
CA LEU A 204 7.34 12.62 -6.61
C LEU A 204 8.29 13.13 -7.69
N LYS A 205 9.48 13.59 -7.28
CA LYS A 205 10.56 13.92 -8.21
C LYS A 205 11.12 12.64 -8.83
N SER A 206 11.65 12.72 -10.04
CA SER A 206 12.26 11.57 -10.71
C SER A 206 13.38 10.90 -9.89
N ALA A 207 14.13 11.66 -9.09
CA ALA A 207 15.15 11.12 -8.19
C ALA A 207 14.54 10.32 -7.01
N GLU A 208 13.39 10.74 -6.47
CA GLU A 208 12.67 9.99 -5.44
C GLU A 208 12.16 8.67 -6.03
N VAL A 209 11.57 8.71 -7.23
CA VAL A 209 11.09 7.52 -7.95
C VAL A 209 12.24 6.55 -8.27
N ALA A 210 13.40 7.06 -8.70
CA ALA A 210 14.58 6.25 -8.95
C ALA A 210 15.10 5.59 -7.66
N ALA A 211 15.16 6.34 -6.55
CA ALA A 211 15.60 5.80 -5.27
C ALA A 211 14.69 4.67 -4.74
N LEU A 212 13.37 4.78 -4.95
CA LEU A 212 12.41 3.70 -4.65
C LEU A 212 12.66 2.46 -5.52
N ALA A 213 12.87 2.66 -6.83
CA ALA A 213 13.13 1.57 -7.77
C ALA A 213 14.47 0.85 -7.54
N ASP A 214 15.49 1.59 -7.10
CA ASP A 214 16.81 1.04 -6.78
C ASP A 214 16.87 0.46 -5.36
N CYS A 215 15.75 0.47 -4.62
CA CYS A 215 15.67 0.01 -3.23
C CYS A 215 16.59 0.76 -2.27
N ASN A 216 16.93 2.01 -2.63
CA ASN A 216 17.75 2.93 -1.83
C ASN A 216 16.92 3.84 -0.94
N SER A 217 15.60 3.65 -0.91
CA SER A 217 14.66 4.42 -0.09
C SER A 217 13.50 3.53 0.38
N SER A 218 13.12 3.71 1.64
CA SER A 218 11.91 3.15 2.26
C SER A 218 10.89 4.26 2.54
N ALA A 219 10.86 5.29 1.69
CA ALA A 219 9.87 6.34 1.83
C ALA A 219 8.45 5.74 1.75
N LEU A 220 7.64 6.01 2.76
CA LEU A 220 6.26 5.56 2.83
C LEU A 220 5.32 6.62 2.26
N GLY A 221 4.23 6.15 1.63
CA GLY A 221 3.10 6.96 1.18
C GLY A 221 2.44 7.70 2.33
N ASN A 222 2.18 9.00 2.19
CA ASN A 222 1.44 9.75 3.22
C ASN A 222 -0.08 9.51 3.15
N ILE A 223 -0.61 9.00 2.03
CA ILE A 223 -2.02 8.64 1.87
C ILE A 223 -2.23 7.15 2.15
N ALA A 224 -1.45 6.29 1.51
CA ALA A 224 -1.44 4.85 1.79
C ALA A 224 0.02 4.38 1.92
N PRO A 225 0.55 4.24 3.14
CA PRO A 225 1.87 3.65 3.36
C PRO A 225 1.80 2.12 3.25
N TRP A 226 2.86 1.48 2.77
CA TRP A 226 2.99 0.02 2.77
C TRP A 226 3.43 -0.50 4.14
N THR A 227 2.47 -0.80 5.01
CA THR A 227 2.72 -1.40 6.32
C THR A 227 1.82 -2.62 6.51
N ASP A 228 2.28 -3.61 7.29
CA ASP A 228 1.53 -4.86 7.49
C ASP A 228 0.14 -4.63 8.09
N HIS A 229 0.00 -3.63 8.99
CA HIS A 229 -1.25 -3.31 9.67
C HIS A 229 -2.24 -2.50 8.83
N ASP A 230 -1.78 -1.85 7.75
CA ASP A 230 -2.62 -1.04 6.88
C ASP A 230 -3.21 -1.84 5.70
N VAL A 231 -2.86 -3.13 5.56
CA VAL A 231 -3.30 -4.00 4.46
C VAL A 231 -3.84 -5.35 4.95
N ASP A 232 -5.14 -5.55 4.77
CA ASP A 232 -5.84 -6.82 5.01
C ASP A 232 -5.96 -7.61 3.70
N VAL A 233 -6.00 -8.95 3.77
CA VAL A 233 -6.18 -9.83 2.61
C VAL A 233 -7.42 -10.70 2.75
N TYR A 234 -8.10 -10.93 1.64
CA TYR A 234 -9.39 -11.65 1.58
C TYR A 234 -9.42 -12.68 0.46
N GLY A 235 -10.37 -13.62 0.56
CA GLY A 235 -10.67 -14.57 -0.51
C GLY A 235 -9.59 -15.62 -0.79
N GLY A 236 -8.60 -15.76 0.09
CA GLY A 236 -7.47 -16.67 -0.12
C GLY A 236 -6.28 -16.05 -0.85
N ALA A 237 -6.27 -14.73 -1.09
CA ALA A 237 -5.03 -14.03 -1.37
C ALA A 237 -4.07 -14.21 -0.17
N THR A 238 -2.78 -14.42 -0.44
CA THR A 238 -1.79 -14.62 0.63
C THR A 238 -1.00 -13.35 0.87
N LYS A 239 -0.58 -13.15 2.13
CA LYS A 239 0.33 -12.09 2.58
C LYS A 239 1.53 -12.76 3.23
N GLU A 240 2.70 -12.65 2.60
CA GLU A 240 3.93 -13.32 3.03
C GLU A 240 5.05 -12.30 3.21
N SER A 241 5.79 -12.36 4.32
CA SER A 241 6.95 -11.52 4.56
C SER A 241 8.08 -11.89 3.59
N LEU A 242 8.24 -11.09 2.53
CA LEU A 242 9.24 -11.26 1.51
C LEU A 242 9.65 -9.88 0.99
N ASP A 243 10.96 -9.66 0.84
CA ASP A 243 11.48 -8.44 0.25
C ASP A 243 11.64 -8.58 -1.28
N PRO A 244 10.85 -7.85 -2.09
CA PRO A 244 10.99 -7.87 -3.55
C PRO A 244 12.34 -7.27 -4.01
N CYS A 245 12.96 -6.39 -3.23
CA CYS A 245 14.27 -5.81 -3.57
C CYS A 245 15.39 -6.85 -3.58
N HIS A 246 15.35 -7.81 -2.64
CA HIS A 246 16.25 -8.96 -2.64
C HIS A 246 15.94 -9.96 -3.77
N ALA A 247 14.69 -10.04 -4.25
CA ALA A 247 14.29 -10.94 -5.34
C ALA A 247 14.70 -10.40 -6.72
N ALA A 248 14.52 -9.10 -6.98
CA ALA A 248 14.85 -8.46 -8.27
C ALA A 248 16.37 -8.38 -8.53
N GLN A 249 17.20 -8.32 -7.47
CA GLN A 249 18.66 -8.35 -7.61
C GLN A 249 19.20 -9.72 -8.07
N ARG A 250 18.47 -10.82 -7.83
CA ARG A 250 18.88 -12.17 -8.27
C ARG A 250 18.61 -12.45 -9.75
N SER A 251 17.69 -11.72 -10.37
CA SER A 251 17.32 -11.87 -11.78
C SER A 251 18.16 -11.00 -12.73
N SER A 252 19.02 -10.12 -12.22
CA SER A 252 19.95 -9.34 -13.04
C SER A 252 21.18 -10.20 -13.38
N PRO A 253 21.47 -10.49 -14.67
CA PRO A 253 22.71 -11.18 -15.02
C PRO A 253 23.88 -10.27 -14.66
N THR A 254 24.70 -10.69 -13.70
CA THR A 254 26.00 -10.09 -13.45
C THR A 254 26.84 -10.24 -14.71
N ASN A 255 27.07 -9.14 -15.44
CA ASN A 255 28.08 -9.10 -16.49
C ASN A 255 29.44 -9.53 -15.89
N PRO A 256 30.13 -10.55 -16.44
CA PRO A 256 31.49 -10.83 -16.06
C PRO A 256 32.34 -9.62 -16.46
N LYS A 257 32.99 -8.98 -15.48
CA LYS A 257 34.02 -7.98 -15.75
C LYS A 257 35.16 -8.67 -16.50
N GLN A 258 35.47 -8.15 -17.70
CA GLN A 258 36.76 -8.35 -18.36
C GLN A 258 37.87 -7.63 -17.60
#